data_AF-A0A5E4KQF3-F1
#
_entry.id   AF-A0A5E4KQF3-F1
#
_cell.length_a   1.000
_cell.length_b   1.000
_cell.length_c   1.000
_cell.angle_alpha   90.00
_cell.angle_beta   90.00
_cell.angle_gamma   90.00
#
_symmetry.space_group_name_H-M   'P 1'
#
loop_
_entity.id
_entity.type
_entity.pdbx_description
1 polymer ?
#
loop_
_entity_poly.entity_id
_entity_poly.type
_entity_poly.pdbx_seq_one_letter_code
_entity_poly.pdbx_strand_id
1 'polypeptide(L)'
;MKEILVSLLQKNRKNKFLKNKIEFRCKCGYSEKLSYFDFFSGGDFRIGQPMPTISPFISESVYDETINVTPLYLSRKCPVCAEEITAVFPLSLENLIPILQSQPPDPQMYG
;
A
#
# COMPACT_ATOMS: atom_id res chain seq x y z
N MET A 1 -9.89 -5.35 11.23
CA MET A 1 -8.68 -4.77 10.61
C MET A 1 -8.94 -4.11 9.26
N LYS A 2 -9.49 -4.80 8.26
CA LYS A 2 -9.81 -4.21 6.94
C LYS A 2 -10.71 -2.95 7.05
N GLU A 3 -11.75 -3.02 7.87
CA GLU A 3 -12.67 -1.88 8.11
C GLU A 3 -12.00 -0.67 8.77
N ILE A 4 -11.06 -0.91 9.70
CA ILE A 4 -10.28 0.15 10.37
C ILE A 4 -9.41 0.86 9.34
N LEU A 5 -8.74 0.10 8.46
CA LEU A 5 -7.95 0.67 7.38
C LEU A 5 -8.82 1.52 6.45
N VAL A 6 -9.97 1.00 6.02
CA VAL A 6 -10.92 1.73 5.16
C VAL A 6 -11.40 3.01 5.84
N SER A 7 -11.73 2.96 7.14
CA SER A 7 -12.12 4.15 7.91
C SER A 7 -11.01 5.19 7.99
N LEU A 8 -9.76 4.77 8.25
CA LEU A 8 -8.59 5.65 8.28
C LEU A 8 -8.33 6.30 6.91
N LEU A 9 -8.47 5.54 5.83
CA LEU A 9 -8.32 6.04 4.46
C LEU A 9 -9.40 7.06 4.10
N GLN A 10 -10.64 6.81 4.51
CA GLN A 10 -11.75 7.74 4.29
C GLN A 10 -11.58 9.04 5.09
N LYS A 11 -11.22 8.94 6.38
CA LYS A 11 -10.91 10.12 7.22
C LYS A 11 -9.76 10.95 6.66
N ASN A 12 -8.75 10.29 6.09
CA ASN A 12 -7.53 10.93 5.60
C ASN A 12 -7.49 11.07 4.07
N ARG A 13 -8.64 11.17 3.39
CA ARG A 13 -8.71 11.26 1.91
C ARG A 13 -7.85 12.39 1.31
N LYS A 14 -7.60 13.46 2.06
CA LYS A 14 -6.76 14.59 1.64
C LYS A 14 -5.25 14.35 1.81
N ASN A 15 -4.83 13.24 2.42
CA ASN A 15 -3.44 12.90 2.65
C ASN A 15 -2.70 12.81 1.31
N LYS A 16 -1.57 13.53 1.19
CA LYS A 16 -0.74 13.57 -0.03
C LYS A 16 -0.24 12.18 -0.43
N PHE A 17 0.05 11.32 0.54
CA PHE A 17 0.47 9.93 0.31
C PHE A 17 -0.56 9.16 -0.51
N LEU A 18 -1.86 9.37 -0.28
CA LEU A 18 -2.93 8.66 -0.98
C LEU A 18 -3.12 9.11 -2.43
N LYS A 19 -2.49 10.22 -2.83
CA LYS A 19 -2.49 10.71 -4.22
C LYS A 19 -1.40 10.04 -5.07
N ASN A 20 -0.45 9.35 -4.45
CA ASN A 20 0.54 8.56 -5.19
C ASN A 20 -0.18 7.51 -6.05
N LYS A 21 0.42 7.17 -7.19
CA LYS A 21 -0.17 6.24 -8.16
C LYS A 21 0.69 4.98 -8.28
N ILE A 22 0.02 3.86 -8.44
CA ILE A 22 0.62 2.59 -8.82
C ILE A 22 0.17 2.26 -10.25
N GLU A 23 1.07 1.69 -11.03
CA GLU A 23 0.79 1.22 -12.38
C GLU A 23 0.66 -0.31 -12.37
N PHE A 24 -0.51 -0.80 -12.80
CA PHE A 24 -0.75 -2.21 -13.05
C PHE A 24 -0.44 -2.51 -14.51
N ARG A 25 0.32 -3.57 -14.76
CA ARG A 25 0.61 -4.05 -16.10
C ARG A 25 0.19 -5.52 -16.20
N CYS A 26 -0.63 -5.82 -17.19
CA CYS A 26 -1.00 -7.18 -17.55
C CYS A 26 -0.09 -7.68 -18.68
N LYS A 27 0.09 -9.01 -18.76
CA LYS A 27 0.90 -9.65 -19.81
C LYS A 27 0.38 -9.38 -21.22
N CYS A 28 -0.92 -9.15 -21.38
CA CYS A 28 -1.54 -8.81 -22.67
C CYS A 28 -1.23 -7.39 -23.17
N GLY A 29 -0.47 -6.59 -22.41
CA GLY A 29 -0.12 -5.21 -22.75
C GLY A 29 -1.08 -4.16 -22.19
N TYR A 30 -2.17 -4.57 -21.52
CA TYR A 30 -3.02 -3.64 -20.78
C TYR A 30 -2.27 -3.02 -19.60
N SER A 31 -2.35 -1.69 -19.47
CA SER A 31 -1.80 -0.96 -18.33
C SER A 31 -2.81 0.02 -17.75
N GLU A 32 -2.89 0.08 -16.43
CA GLU A 32 -3.76 1.02 -15.71
C GLU A 32 -2.99 1.72 -14.61
N LYS A 33 -3.24 3.02 -14.41
CA LYS A 33 -2.68 3.78 -13.29
C LYS A 33 -3.80 4.09 -12.31
N LEU A 34 -3.68 3.59 -11.08
CA LEU A 34 -4.64 3.85 -10.00
C LEU A 34 -3.95 4.61 -8.88
N SER A 35 -4.66 5.53 -8.22
CA SER A 35 -4.12 6.13 -7.00
C SER A 35 -4.13 5.12 -5.85
N TYR A 36 -3.31 5.35 -4.83
CA TYR A 36 -3.33 4.56 -3.60
C TYR A 36 -4.71 4.64 -2.94
N PHE A 37 -5.38 5.80 -3.00
CA PHE A 37 -6.77 5.90 -2.57
C PHE A 37 -7.67 4.93 -3.34
N ASP A 38 -7.63 4.96 -4.68
CA ASP A 38 -8.48 4.12 -5.54
C ASP A 38 -8.22 2.63 -5.32
N PHE A 39 -6.95 2.26 -5.10
CA PHE A 39 -6.52 0.91 -4.77
C PHE A 39 -7.27 0.36 -3.55
N PHE A 40 -7.39 1.15 -2.49
CA PHE A 40 -8.04 0.70 -1.26
C PHE A 40 -9.56 0.92 -1.27
N SER A 41 -10.05 1.99 -1.89
CA SER A 41 -11.48 2.29 -1.94
C SER A 41 -12.26 1.34 -2.83
N GLY A 42 -11.61 0.68 -3.78
CA GLY A 42 -12.22 -0.36 -4.61
C GLY A 42 -12.67 -1.60 -3.84
N GLY A 43 -12.24 -1.78 -2.58
CA GLY A 43 -12.66 -2.90 -1.73
C GLY A 43 -12.06 -4.27 -2.09
N ASP A 44 -11.47 -4.40 -3.28
CA ASP A 44 -10.89 -5.63 -3.85
C ASP A 44 -9.52 -6.02 -3.25
N PHE A 45 -9.04 -5.30 -2.23
CA PHE A 45 -7.78 -5.64 -1.59
C PHE A 45 -7.93 -6.68 -0.47
N ARG A 46 -6.88 -7.48 -0.25
CA ARG A 46 -6.78 -8.51 0.79
C ARG A 46 -5.57 -8.23 1.68
N ILE A 47 -5.74 -8.42 2.98
CA ILE A 47 -4.64 -8.37 3.93
C ILE A 47 -4.02 -9.77 3.97
N GLY A 48 -2.72 -9.84 3.71
CA GLY A 48 -1.96 -11.08 3.76
C GLY A 48 -1.77 -11.62 5.16
N GLN A 49 -1.11 -12.77 5.27
CA GLN A 49 -0.54 -13.22 6.53
C GLN A 49 0.80 -12.50 6.77
N PRO A 50 1.14 -12.19 8.04
CA PRO A 50 2.46 -11.70 8.39
C PRO A 50 3.54 -12.65 7.87
N MET A 51 4.55 -12.11 7.19
CA MET A 51 5.67 -12.89 6.67
C MET A 51 7.00 -12.21 7.01
N PRO A 52 8.05 -13.01 7.27
CA PRO A 52 9.40 -12.47 7.44
C PRO A 52 9.92 -11.93 6.10
N THR A 53 10.48 -10.74 6.11
CA THR A 53 11.23 -10.13 5.00
C THR A 53 12.51 -9.48 5.52
N ILE A 54 13.51 -9.34 4.66
CA ILE A 54 14.72 -8.58 4.99
C ILE A 54 14.35 -7.09 5.06
N SER A 55 14.79 -6.42 6.13
CA SER A 55 14.61 -4.99 6.32
C SER A 55 15.39 -4.21 5.25
N PRO A 56 14.75 -3.33 4.46
CA PRO A 56 15.46 -2.53 3.47
C PRO A 56 16.24 -1.35 4.06
N PHE A 57 16.11 -1.08 5.37
CA PHE A 57 16.70 0.09 6.03
C PHE A 57 17.93 -0.24 6.88
N ILE A 58 18.08 -1.49 7.32
CA ILE A 58 19.17 -1.93 8.19
C ILE A 58 19.98 -2.95 7.40
N SER A 59 20.91 -2.42 6.60
CA SER A 59 21.98 -3.20 5.97
C SER A 59 23.29 -2.80 6.63
N GLU A 60 23.43 -3.10 7.92
CA GLU A 60 24.75 -3.09 8.52
C GLU A 60 25.50 -4.30 7.94
N SER A 61 26.71 -4.06 7.45
CA SER A 61 27.58 -4.93 6.63
C SER A 61 27.83 -6.36 7.13
N VAL A 62 27.19 -6.81 8.21
CA VAL A 62 27.37 -8.11 8.84
C VAL A 62 26.05 -8.86 9.09
N TYR A 63 24.87 -8.20 9.12
CA TYR A 63 23.59 -8.87 9.39
C TYR A 63 22.40 -8.23 8.68
N ASP A 64 21.69 -9.06 7.91
CA ASP A 64 20.36 -8.74 7.38
C ASP A 64 19.33 -8.92 8.49
N GLU A 65 18.72 -7.82 8.95
CA GLU A 65 17.65 -7.91 9.94
C GLU A 65 16.36 -8.42 9.28
N THR A 66 15.81 -9.51 9.81
CA THR A 66 14.53 -10.05 9.36
C THR A 66 13.40 -9.40 10.16
N ILE A 67 12.51 -8.70 9.47
CA ILE A 67 11.31 -8.07 10.03
C ILE A 67 10.05 -8.81 9.59
N ASN A 68 9.02 -8.84 10.43
CA ASN A 68 7.71 -9.36 10.03
C ASN A 68 6.87 -8.23 9.45
N VAL A 69 6.36 -8.44 8.23
CA VAL A 69 5.50 -7.48 7.53
C VAL A 69 4.21 -8.14 7.06
N THR A 70 3.12 -7.39 7.10
CA THR A 70 1.83 -7.84 6.57
C THR A 70 1.58 -7.19 5.20
N PRO A 71 1.72 -7.95 4.09
CA PRO A 71 1.51 -7.41 2.75
C PRO A 71 0.03 -7.17 2.46
N LEU A 72 -0.24 -6.21 1.58
CA LEU A 72 -1.58 -5.90 1.07
C LEU A 72 -1.64 -6.28 -0.40
N TYR A 73 -2.60 -7.14 -0.75
CA TYR A 73 -2.75 -7.66 -2.11
C TYR A 73 -3.97 -7.05 -2.78
N LEU A 74 -3.90 -6.84 -4.08
CA LEU A 74 -5.06 -6.60 -4.93
C LEU A 74 -5.15 -7.76 -5.93
N SER A 75 -6.35 -8.33 -6.07
CA SER A 75 -6.67 -9.24 -7.17
C SER A 75 -7.79 -8.63 -7.98
N ARG A 76 -7.55 -8.46 -9.28
CA ARG A 76 -8.55 -8.00 -10.25
C ARG A 76 -8.40 -8.75 -11.55
N LYS A 77 -9.48 -8.82 -12.34
CA LYS A 77 -9.42 -9.35 -13.70
C LYS A 77 -9.02 -8.25 -14.67
N CYS A 78 -8.13 -8.58 -15.60
CA CYS A 78 -7.81 -7.71 -16.72
C CYS A 78 -9.07 -7.48 -17.57
N PRO A 79 -9.45 -6.23 -17.90
CA PRO A 79 -10.62 -5.97 -18.73
C PRO A 79 -10.45 -6.42 -20.18
N VAL A 80 -9.23 -6.73 -20.63
CA VAL A 80 -8.93 -7.10 -22.02
C VAL A 80 -8.87 -8.62 -22.20
N CYS A 81 -8.08 -9.33 -21.39
CA CYS A 81 -7.88 -10.78 -21.53
C CYS A 81 -8.55 -11.62 -20.44
N ALA A 82 -9.25 -10.99 -19.49
CA ALA A 82 -9.89 -11.63 -18.34
C ALA A 82 -8.95 -12.40 -17.39
N GLU A 83 -7.63 -12.37 -17.61
CA GLU A 83 -6.62 -12.95 -16.72
C GLU A 83 -6.59 -12.22 -15.37
N GLU A 84 -6.23 -12.96 -14.32
CA GLU A 84 -6.07 -12.39 -12.98
C GLU A 84 -4.77 -11.58 -12.89
N ILE A 85 -4.91 -10.31 -12.52
CA ILE A 85 -3.82 -9.41 -12.15
C ILE A 85 -3.74 -9.43 -10.63
N THR A 86 -2.72 -10.10 -10.11
CA THR A 86 -2.35 -10.03 -8.70
C THR A 86 -1.25 -9.01 -8.52
N ALA A 87 -1.41 -8.11 -7.55
CA ALA A 87 -0.41 -7.11 -7.23
C ALA A 87 -0.24 -6.95 -5.74
N VAL A 88 1.00 -6.68 -5.34
CA VAL A 88 1.37 -6.39 -3.95
C VAL A 88 1.51 -4.88 -3.83
N PHE A 89 0.83 -4.30 -2.84
CA PHE A 89 0.98 -2.90 -2.50
C PHE A 89 2.42 -2.65 -2.02
N PRO A 90 3.06 -1.54 -2.41
CA PRO A 90 4.47 -1.30 -2.11
C PRO A 90 4.78 -1.07 -0.63
N LEU A 91 3.77 -0.86 0.22
CA LEU A 91 3.94 -0.76 1.68
C LEU A 91 3.23 -1.89 2.40
N SER A 92 3.83 -2.32 3.51
CA SER A 92 3.16 -3.19 4.47
C SER A 92 2.09 -2.44 5.27
N LEU A 93 1.21 -3.21 5.89
CA LEU A 93 0.17 -2.68 6.78
C LEU A 93 0.77 -1.86 7.94
N GLU A 94 1.88 -2.34 8.51
CA GLU A 94 2.57 -1.72 9.65
C GLU A 94 3.12 -0.34 9.30
N ASN A 95 3.56 -0.14 8.05
CA ASN A 95 4.03 1.15 7.56
C ASN A 95 2.88 2.06 7.13
N LEU A 96 1.79 1.47 6.61
CA LEU A 96 0.64 2.23 6.12
C LEU A 96 -0.15 2.89 7.24
N ILE A 97 -0.42 2.19 8.35
CA ILE A 97 -1.19 2.72 9.49
C ILE A 97 -0.60 4.03 10.04
N PRO A 98 0.70 4.13 10.40
CA PRO A 98 1.26 5.35 10.95
C PRO A 98 1.25 6.50 9.93
N ILE A 99 1.45 6.24 8.64
CA ILE A 99 1.33 7.26 7.58
C ILE A 99 -0.09 7.85 7.50
N LEU A 100 -1.11 7.01 7.75
CA LEU A 100 -2.51 7.45 7.76
C LEU A 100 -2.90 8.13 9.08
N GLN A 101 -2.21 7.82 10.18
CA GLN A 101 -2.46 8.41 11.50
C GLN A 101 -1.62 9.66 11.78
N SER A 102 -0.49 9.84 11.09
CA SER A 102 0.38 10.99 11.26
C SER A 102 -0.38 12.25 10.87
N GLN A 103 -0.56 13.14 11.85
CA GLN A 103 -1.04 14.48 11.56
C GLN A 103 0.03 15.23 10.74
N PRO A 104 -0.36 16.09 9.80
CA PRO A 104 0.60 17.00 9.20
C PRO A 104 1.30 17.78 10.33
N PRO A 105 2.62 18.02 10.23
CA PRO A 105 3.32 18.82 11.23
C PRO A 105 2.60 20.16 11.40
N ASP A 106 2.41 20.57 12.65
CA ASP A 106 1.75 21.83 12.97
C ASP A 106 2.51 22.98 12.28
N PRO A 107 1.86 23.74 11.36
CA PRO A 107 2.50 24.85 10.67
C PRO A 107 3.08 25.88 11.65
N GLN A 108 2.49 26.06 12.83
CA GLN A 108 2.97 27.00 13.84
C GLN A 108 4.32 26.60 14.46
N MET A 109 4.67 25.31 14.42
CA MET A 109 5.93 24.80 14.96
C MET A 109 7.10 24.92 13.98
N TYR A 110 6.84 25.25 12.71
CA TYR A 110 7.85 25.24 11.64
C TYR A 110 8.05 26.57 10.90
N GLY A 111 7.35 27.64 11.30
CA GLY A 111 7.67 29.03 10.90
C GLY A 111 7.37 29.37 9.46
#